data_AF-A0A6B0SGU8-F1
#
_entry.id   AF-A0A6B0SGU8-F1
#
_cell.length_a   1.000
_cell.length_b   1.000
_cell.length_c   1.000
_cell.angle_alpha   90.00
_cell.angle_beta   90.00
_cell.angle_gamma   90.00
#
_symmetry.space_group_name_H-M   'P 1'
#
loop_
_entity.id
_entity.type
_entity.pdbx_description
1 polymer ?
#
loop_
_entity_poly.entity_id
_entity_poly.type
_entity_poly.pdbx_seq_one_letter_code
_entity_poly.pdbx_strand_id
1 'polypeptide(L)'
;ELPAAAIAAGVVVEIALIGGQAARGVESHFNTATPLDTAVYVVMGATIVASVGLLAWLLARSWRREFDVAPAFAWGIRLGVLLFVVGSFQGGTMNAISGAATGSGPTLPVVRWNLGGDFRVAHFVGLHAIEVLPLVGYATARSHQRGRLQRPLLVVALATTAYAAVLAAAFAFAVAPLLG
;
A
#
# COMPACT_ATOMS: atom_id res chain seq x y z
N GLU A 1 10.86 -19.91 -3.27
CA GLU A 1 11.32 -18.99 -4.33
C GLU A 1 12.05 -17.79 -3.71
N LEU A 2 13.23 -17.44 -4.23
CA LEU A 2 14.07 -16.33 -3.72
C LEU A 2 13.34 -14.98 -3.59
N PRO A 3 12.44 -14.58 -4.52
CA PRO A 3 11.73 -13.30 -4.41
C PRO A 3 10.87 -13.15 -3.16
N ALA A 4 10.12 -14.18 -2.80
CA ALA A 4 9.25 -14.13 -1.62
C ALA A 4 10.08 -14.01 -0.33
N ALA A 5 11.21 -14.72 -0.26
CA ALA A 5 12.13 -14.63 0.87
C ALA A 5 12.76 -13.23 0.99
N ALA A 6 13.12 -12.60 -0.13
CA ALA A 6 13.66 -11.24 -0.14
C ALA A 6 12.64 -10.20 0.35
N ILE A 7 11.38 -10.27 -0.11
CA ILE A 7 10.30 -9.39 0.40
C ILE A 7 10.09 -9.62 1.90
N ALA A 8 10.02 -10.88 2.34
CA ALA A 8 9.82 -11.21 3.75
C ALA A 8 10.97 -10.67 4.62
N ALA A 9 12.22 -10.85 4.20
CA ALA A 9 13.38 -10.30 4.87
C ALA A 9 13.32 -8.76 4.93
N GLY A 10 12.94 -8.12 3.82
CA GLY A 10 12.76 -6.67 3.77
C GLY A 10 11.72 -6.17 4.78
N VAL A 11 10.55 -6.81 4.87
CA VAL A 11 9.51 -6.46 5.84
C VAL A 11 9.98 -6.66 7.29
N VAL A 12 10.75 -7.71 7.58
CA VAL A 12 11.34 -7.92 8.92
C VAL A 12 12.32 -6.80 9.26
N VAL A 13 13.17 -6.40 8.31
CA VAL A 13 14.08 -5.26 8.48
C VAL A 13 13.29 -3.98 8.75
N GLU A 14 12.25 -3.69 7.99
CA GLU A 14 11.39 -2.51 8.20
C GLU A 14 10.80 -2.48 9.62
N ILE A 15 10.19 -3.58 10.07
CA ILE A 15 9.58 -3.67 11.40
C ILE A 15 10.63 -3.46 12.49
N ALA A 16 11.81 -4.06 12.34
CA ALA A 16 12.91 -3.90 13.31
C ALA A 16 13.42 -2.46 13.38
N LEU A 17 13.59 -1.79 12.23
CA LEU A 17 14.07 -0.42 12.15
C LEU A 17 13.03 0.59 12.68
N ILE A 18 11.76 0.44 12.30
CA ILE A 18 10.65 1.26 12.80
C ILE A 18 10.49 1.07 14.31
N GLY A 19 10.46 -0.18 14.77
CA GLY A 19 10.36 -0.50 16.20
C GLY A 19 11.56 0.03 17.00
N GLY A 20 12.76 -0.05 16.43
CA GLY A 20 13.98 0.50 17.03
C GLY A 20 13.96 2.02 17.17
N GLN A 21 13.49 2.73 16.14
CA GLN A 21 13.33 4.19 16.22
C GLN A 21 12.22 4.59 17.20
N ALA A 22 11.11 3.87 17.22
CA ALA A 22 10.04 4.07 18.20
C ALA A 22 10.52 3.83 19.64
N ALA A 23 11.36 2.81 19.88
CA ALA A 23 11.96 2.55 21.19
C ALA A 23 12.92 3.66 21.65
N ARG A 24 13.55 4.36 20.69
CA ARG A 24 14.36 5.56 20.95
C ARG A 24 13.52 6.83 21.13
N GLY A 25 12.20 6.76 20.94
CA GLY A 25 11.30 7.91 21.02
C GLY A 25 11.46 8.91 19.88
N VAL A 26 11.96 8.47 18.72
CA VAL A 26 12.18 9.33 17.54
C VAL A 26 11.47 8.78 16.31
N GLU A 27 11.31 9.64 15.30
CA GLU A 27 10.65 9.29 14.06
C GLU A 27 11.54 8.38 13.19
N SER A 28 10.92 7.42 12.48
CA SER A 28 11.63 6.53 11.55
C SER A 28 11.65 7.06 10.11
N HIS A 29 10.62 7.80 9.71
CA HIS A 29 10.49 8.43 8.41
C HIS A 29 10.81 9.92 8.54
N PHE A 30 11.50 10.50 7.54
CA PHE A 30 11.90 11.92 7.52
C PHE A 30 12.93 12.35 8.56
N ASN A 31 13.45 11.43 9.36
CA ASN A 31 14.40 11.76 10.41
C ASN A 31 15.85 11.67 9.92
N THR A 32 16.47 12.84 9.76
CA THR A 32 17.89 12.99 9.40
C THR A 32 18.69 13.74 10.47
N ALA A 33 18.20 13.75 11.72
CA ALA A 33 18.80 14.53 12.80
C ALA A 33 20.22 14.07 13.20
N THR A 34 20.51 12.77 13.06
CA THR A 34 21.83 12.19 13.34
C THR A 34 22.30 11.28 12.21
N PRO A 35 23.61 10.92 12.15
CA PRO A 35 24.10 9.93 11.18
C PRO A 35 23.40 8.58 11.28
N LEU A 36 23.07 8.13 12.50
CA LEU A 36 22.33 6.89 12.72
C LEU A 36 20.91 6.99 12.17
N ASP A 37 20.21 8.09 12.43
CA ASP A 37 18.83 8.28 11.96
C ASP A 37 18.77 8.35 10.43
N THR A 38 19.73 9.05 9.82
CA THR A 38 19.91 9.08 8.38
C THR A 38 20.16 7.69 7.81
N ALA A 39 21.04 6.90 8.43
CA ALA A 39 21.33 5.54 7.98
C ALA A 39 20.09 4.65 8.05
N VAL A 40 19.32 4.71 9.15
CA VAL A 40 18.06 3.97 9.28
C VAL A 40 17.06 4.40 8.21
N TYR A 41 16.85 5.71 8.02
CA TYR A 41 15.94 6.24 7.02
C TYR A 41 16.30 5.79 5.60
N VAL A 42 17.59 5.82 5.24
CA VAL A 42 18.09 5.36 3.93
C VAL A 42 17.92 3.86 3.75
N VAL A 43 18.27 3.05 4.75
CA VAL A 43 18.09 1.59 4.68
C VAL A 43 16.62 1.25 4.52
N MET A 44 15.73 1.92 5.25
CA MET A 44 14.29 1.70 5.11
C MET A 44 13.82 2.01 3.69
N GLY A 45 14.16 3.20 3.17
CA GLY A 45 13.81 3.61 1.82
C GLY A 45 14.29 2.63 0.75
N ALA A 46 15.55 2.16 0.85
CA ALA A 46 16.10 1.17 -0.07
C ALA A 46 15.35 -0.18 -0.01
N THR A 47 15.01 -0.63 1.20
CA THR A 47 14.32 -1.90 1.44
C THR A 47 12.87 -1.86 0.92
N ILE A 48 12.18 -0.73 1.11
CA ILE A 48 10.84 -0.49 0.55
C ILE A 48 10.89 -0.50 -0.97
N VAL A 49 11.81 0.26 -1.59
CA VAL A 49 11.93 0.32 -3.06
C VAL A 49 12.23 -1.06 -3.65
N ALA A 50 13.14 -1.82 -3.04
CA ALA A 50 13.45 -3.18 -3.46
C ALA A 50 12.22 -4.10 -3.36
N SER A 51 11.49 -4.05 -2.25
CA SER A 51 10.31 -4.90 -1.99
C SER A 51 9.16 -4.57 -2.95
N VAL A 52 8.85 -3.28 -3.13
CA VAL A 52 7.82 -2.81 -4.07
C VAL A 52 8.20 -3.16 -5.51
N GLY A 53 9.47 -2.97 -5.89
CA GLY A 53 9.99 -3.34 -7.20
C GLY A 53 9.86 -4.84 -7.47
N LEU A 54 10.14 -5.67 -6.46
CA LEU A 54 10.00 -7.12 -6.58
C LEU A 54 8.54 -7.57 -6.66
N LEU A 55 7.65 -6.93 -5.90
CA LEU A 55 6.19 -7.15 -6.02
C LEU A 55 5.68 -6.73 -7.40
N ALA A 56 6.12 -5.59 -7.95
CA ALA A 56 5.76 -5.15 -9.29
C ALA A 56 6.30 -6.10 -10.38
N TRP A 57 7.51 -6.62 -10.19
CA TRP A 57 8.07 -7.65 -11.08
C TRP A 57 7.29 -8.97 -11.00
N LEU A 58 6.94 -9.43 -9.79
CA LEU A 58 6.10 -10.61 -9.59
C LEU A 58 4.71 -10.43 -10.21
N LEU A 59 4.13 -9.23 -10.06
CA LEU A 59 2.89 -8.84 -10.71
C LEU A 59 3.03 -9.02 -12.21
N ALA A 60 3.99 -8.37 -12.87
CA ALA A 60 4.21 -8.48 -14.31
C ALA A 60 4.42 -9.94 -14.77
N ARG A 61 5.20 -10.73 -14.02
CA ARG A 61 5.44 -12.15 -14.32
C ARG A 61 4.16 -12.97 -14.24
N SER A 62 3.25 -12.62 -13.34
CA SER A 62 2.02 -13.36 -13.09
C SER A 62 1.01 -13.29 -14.25
N TRP A 63 1.24 -12.45 -15.27
CA TRP A 63 0.42 -12.36 -16.49
C TRP A 63 0.78 -13.48 -17.48
N ARG A 64 1.98 -14.04 -17.36
CA ARG A 64 2.49 -15.14 -18.20
C ARG A 64 2.44 -16.49 -17.47
N ARG A 65 1.81 -16.54 -16.30
CA ARG A 65 1.75 -17.71 -15.44
C ARG A 65 0.30 -17.96 -15.04
N GLU A 66 -0.11 -19.21 -15.11
CA GLU A 66 -1.37 -19.64 -14.53
C GLU A 66 -1.23 -19.68 -13.01
N PHE A 67 -2.29 -19.23 -12.33
CA PHE A 67 -2.39 -19.40 -10.89
C PHE A 67 -3.13 -20.70 -10.63
N ASP A 68 -2.58 -21.54 -9.76
CA ASP A 68 -3.26 -22.73 -9.26
C ASP A 68 -4.30 -22.37 -8.18
N VAL A 69 -5.15 -21.38 -8.49
CA VAL A 69 -6.29 -20.96 -7.66
C VAL A 69 -7.44 -20.51 -8.54
N ALA A 70 -8.64 -20.40 -7.95
CA ALA A 70 -9.82 -19.92 -8.66
C ALA A 70 -9.59 -18.55 -9.33
N PRO A 71 -10.12 -18.30 -10.54
CA PRO A 71 -9.89 -17.06 -11.29
C PRO A 71 -10.17 -15.78 -10.51
N ALA A 72 -11.25 -15.76 -9.71
CA ALA A 72 -11.59 -14.59 -8.89
C ALA A 72 -10.55 -14.30 -7.81
N PHE A 73 -9.94 -15.33 -7.21
CA PHE A 73 -8.87 -15.13 -6.25
C PHE A 73 -7.58 -14.64 -6.94
N ALA A 74 -7.23 -15.23 -8.08
CA ALA A 74 -6.09 -14.79 -8.88
C ALA A 74 -6.22 -13.31 -9.30
N TRP A 75 -7.41 -12.88 -9.75
CA TRP A 75 -7.67 -11.48 -10.08
C TRP A 75 -7.65 -10.57 -8.85
N GLY A 76 -8.17 -11.01 -7.71
CA GLY A 76 -8.05 -10.28 -6.43
C GLY A 76 -6.59 -10.02 -6.04
N ILE A 77 -5.72 -11.02 -6.16
CA ILE A 77 -4.26 -10.90 -5.95
C ILE A 77 -3.65 -9.87 -6.90
N ARG A 78 -3.89 -10.02 -8.21
CA ARG A 78 -3.33 -9.13 -9.23
C ARG A 78 -3.75 -7.67 -9.01
N LEU A 79 -5.04 -7.43 -8.81
CA LEU A 79 -5.57 -6.06 -8.66
C LEU A 79 -5.20 -5.45 -7.30
N GLY A 80 -5.14 -6.25 -6.23
CA GLY A 80 -4.64 -5.84 -4.92
C GLY A 80 -3.18 -5.38 -4.97
N VAL A 81 -2.31 -6.19 -5.57
CA VAL A 81 -0.88 -5.84 -5.74
C VAL A 81 -0.72 -4.64 -6.68
N LEU A 82 -1.51 -4.53 -7.74
CA LEU A 82 -1.48 -3.37 -8.65
C LEU A 82 -1.77 -2.06 -7.90
N LEU A 83 -2.87 -2.01 -7.14
CA LEU A 83 -3.24 -0.80 -6.39
C LEU A 83 -2.28 -0.55 -5.22
N PHE A 84 -1.73 -1.59 -4.61
CA PHE A 84 -0.65 -1.47 -3.63
C PHE A 84 0.59 -0.79 -4.20
N VAL A 85 1.03 -1.19 -5.40
CA VAL A 85 2.18 -0.57 -6.07
C VAL A 85 1.89 0.91 -6.36
N VAL A 86 0.68 1.23 -6.85
CA VAL A 86 0.23 2.62 -7.05
C VAL A 86 0.26 3.41 -5.73
N GLY A 87 -0.29 2.84 -4.66
CA GLY A 87 -0.27 3.42 -3.32
C GLY A 87 1.14 3.61 -2.76
N SER A 88 2.05 2.69 -3.06
CA SER A 88 3.44 2.76 -2.62
C SER A 88 4.18 3.93 -3.27
N PHE A 89 3.90 4.25 -4.52
CA PHE A 89 4.45 5.44 -5.18
C PHE A 89 4.05 6.76 -4.51
N GLN A 90 2.87 6.80 -3.87
CA GLN A 90 2.46 7.98 -3.10
C GLN A 90 3.37 8.25 -1.90
N GLY A 91 3.99 7.22 -1.31
CA GLY A 91 5.03 7.41 -0.28
C GLY A 91 6.24 8.18 -0.80
N GLY A 92 6.64 7.93 -2.05
CA GLY A 92 7.67 8.72 -2.73
C GLY A 92 7.24 10.18 -2.95
N THR A 93 5.97 10.42 -3.32
CA THR A 93 5.41 11.77 -3.41
C THR A 93 5.42 12.48 -2.05
N MET A 94 5.01 11.79 -0.98
CA MET A 94 5.07 12.32 0.38
C MET A 94 6.51 12.70 0.76
N ASN A 95 7.50 11.90 0.37
CA ASN A 95 8.90 12.24 0.58
C ASN A 95 9.32 13.51 -0.18
N ALA A 96 8.89 13.67 -1.42
CA ALA A 96 9.23 14.83 -2.24
C ALA A 96 8.62 16.14 -1.70
N ILE A 97 7.41 16.10 -1.13
CA ILE A 97 6.70 17.29 -0.63
C ILE A 97 6.82 17.49 0.90
N SER A 98 7.41 16.52 1.60
CA SER A 98 7.74 16.58 3.03
C SER A 98 6.55 17.07 3.89
N GLY A 99 6.69 18.17 4.63
CA GLY A 99 5.64 18.68 5.53
C GLY A 99 4.31 19.00 4.85
N ALA A 100 4.31 19.31 3.55
CA ALA A 100 3.08 19.53 2.79
C ALA A 100 2.24 18.26 2.63
N ALA A 101 2.83 17.08 2.82
CA ALA A 101 2.13 15.80 2.73
C ALA A 101 1.06 15.62 3.82
N THR A 102 1.24 16.27 4.97
CA THR A 102 0.35 16.10 6.14
C THR A 102 -0.68 17.21 6.29
N GLY A 103 -0.72 18.18 5.37
CA GLY A 103 -1.59 19.35 5.44
C GLY A 103 -1.33 20.26 6.64
N SER A 104 -2.06 21.37 6.73
CA SER A 104 -2.08 22.29 7.88
C SER A 104 -3.51 22.45 8.38
N GLY A 105 -3.71 22.55 9.70
CA GLY A 105 -5.06 22.70 10.29
C GLY A 105 -5.52 21.55 11.21
N PRO A 106 -6.82 21.50 11.52
CA PRO A 106 -7.38 20.54 12.46
C PRO A 106 -7.15 19.09 12.03
N THR A 107 -6.86 18.22 12.99
CA THR A 107 -6.60 16.80 12.75
C THR A 107 -7.57 15.91 13.52
N LEU A 108 -7.80 14.71 13.00
CA LEU A 108 -8.57 13.67 13.69
C LEU A 108 -7.87 13.22 14.98
N PRO A 109 -8.63 12.86 16.04
CA PRO A 109 -8.04 12.26 17.23
C PRO A 109 -7.35 10.94 16.88
N VAL A 110 -6.31 10.58 17.64
CA VAL A 110 -5.50 9.36 17.48
C VAL A 110 -4.63 9.33 16.22
N VAL A 111 -5.23 9.27 15.02
CA VAL A 111 -4.47 9.10 13.75
C VAL A 111 -3.84 10.41 13.24
N ARG A 112 -4.29 11.55 13.78
CA ARG A 112 -3.78 12.89 13.44
C ARG A 112 -3.82 13.22 11.95
N TRP A 113 -4.73 12.61 11.19
CA TRP A 113 -4.94 12.96 9.78
C TRP A 113 -5.63 14.31 9.67
N ASN A 114 -5.14 15.11 8.73
CA ASN A 114 -5.63 16.46 8.52
C ASN A 114 -6.98 16.48 7.79
N LEU A 115 -7.92 17.27 8.31
CA LEU A 115 -9.28 17.40 7.77
C LEU A 115 -9.37 18.29 6.52
N GLY A 116 -8.32 19.03 6.19
CA GLY A 116 -8.20 19.84 4.97
C GLY A 116 -7.55 19.10 3.81
N GLY A 117 -6.96 17.92 4.03
CA GLY A 117 -6.26 17.14 3.01
C GLY A 117 -4.96 16.52 3.57
N ASP A 118 -4.80 15.22 3.41
CA ASP A 118 -3.66 14.47 3.95
C ASP A 118 -3.30 13.27 3.07
N PHE A 119 -2.08 13.25 2.53
CA PHE A 119 -1.62 12.18 1.65
C PHE A 119 -1.54 10.83 2.36
N ARG A 120 -1.45 10.81 3.70
CA ARG A 120 -1.46 9.57 4.48
C ARG A 120 -2.75 8.78 4.30
N VAL A 121 -3.88 9.45 4.06
CA VAL A 121 -5.17 8.77 3.82
C VAL A 121 -5.13 8.02 2.50
N ALA A 122 -4.71 8.69 1.42
CA ALA A 122 -4.59 8.05 0.11
C ALA A 122 -3.57 6.91 0.14
N HIS A 123 -2.41 7.16 0.77
CA HIS A 123 -1.36 6.16 0.93
C HIS A 123 -1.84 4.94 1.72
N PHE A 124 -2.53 5.14 2.84
CA PHE A 124 -3.15 4.07 3.63
C PHE A 124 -4.10 3.23 2.77
N VAL A 125 -5.03 3.87 2.07
CA VAL A 125 -5.96 3.16 1.18
C VAL A 125 -5.18 2.39 0.10
N GLY A 126 -4.19 3.00 -0.53
CA GLY A 126 -3.37 2.33 -1.53
C GLY A 126 -2.67 1.08 -1.00
N LEU A 127 -2.01 1.18 0.15
CA LEU A 127 -1.30 0.06 0.78
C LEU A 127 -2.23 -1.09 1.20
N HIS A 128 -3.44 -0.82 1.68
CA HIS A 128 -4.32 -1.89 2.17
C HIS A 128 -5.05 -2.64 1.03
N ALA A 129 -4.87 -2.22 -0.22
CA ALA A 129 -5.44 -2.92 -1.38
C ALA A 129 -4.92 -4.37 -1.49
N ILE A 130 -3.67 -4.62 -1.07
CA ILE A 130 -3.03 -5.94 -1.07
C ILE A 130 -3.69 -6.91 -0.09
N GLU A 131 -4.45 -6.42 0.89
CA GLU A 131 -5.19 -7.25 1.85
C GLU A 131 -6.65 -7.39 1.41
N VAL A 132 -7.29 -6.27 1.08
CA VAL A 132 -8.74 -6.24 0.80
C VAL A 132 -9.10 -6.98 -0.47
N LEU A 133 -8.45 -6.70 -1.60
CA LEU A 133 -8.86 -7.27 -2.89
C LEU A 133 -8.59 -8.79 -3.00
N PRO A 134 -7.48 -9.33 -2.46
CA PRO A 134 -7.30 -10.78 -2.40
C PRO A 134 -8.34 -11.47 -1.51
N LEU A 135 -8.72 -10.87 -0.37
CA LEU A 135 -9.78 -11.39 0.48
C LEU A 135 -11.15 -11.40 -0.23
N VAL A 136 -11.48 -10.33 -0.96
CA VAL A 136 -12.68 -10.29 -1.81
C VAL A 136 -12.63 -11.37 -2.89
N GLY A 137 -11.49 -11.52 -3.57
CA GLY A 137 -11.29 -12.57 -4.58
C GLY A 137 -11.45 -13.98 -4.00
N TYR A 138 -10.91 -14.23 -2.82
CA TYR A 138 -11.04 -15.50 -2.10
C TYR A 138 -12.50 -15.77 -1.68
N ALA A 139 -13.16 -14.81 -1.05
CA ALA A 139 -14.54 -14.95 -0.56
C ALA A 139 -15.53 -15.17 -1.71
N THR A 140 -15.35 -14.47 -2.83
CA THR A 140 -16.19 -14.62 -4.03
C THR A 140 -15.94 -15.95 -4.73
N ALA A 141 -14.69 -16.38 -4.85
CA ALA A 141 -14.34 -17.72 -5.35
C ALA A 141 -15.00 -18.83 -4.52
N ARG A 142 -14.91 -18.73 -3.19
CA ARG A 142 -15.51 -19.71 -2.27
C ARG A 142 -17.03 -19.71 -2.30
N SER A 143 -17.64 -18.54 -2.49
CA SER A 143 -19.10 -18.42 -2.65
C SER A 143 -19.59 -19.02 -3.97
N HIS A 144 -18.81 -18.85 -5.04
CA HIS A 144 -19.09 -19.47 -6.34
C HIS A 144 -19.00 -21.01 -6.28
N GLN A 145 -17.94 -21.55 -5.67
CA GLN A 145 -17.79 -23.00 -5.46
C GLN A 145 -18.95 -23.62 -4.66
N ARG A 146 -19.58 -22.84 -3.78
CA ARG A 146 -20.76 -23.26 -2.99
C ARG A 146 -22.09 -23.05 -3.72
N GLY A 147 -22.07 -22.65 -4.99
CA GLY A 147 -23.28 -22.37 -5.78
C GLY A 147 -24.06 -21.11 -5.36
N ARG A 148 -23.50 -20.27 -4.47
CA ARG A 148 -24.19 -19.07 -3.94
C ARG A 148 -24.00 -17.82 -4.81
N LEU A 149 -23.00 -17.84 -5.70
CA LEU A 149 -22.65 -16.70 -6.55
C LEU A 149 -22.36 -17.18 -7.96
N GLN A 150 -23.05 -16.64 -8.97
CA GLN A 150 -22.86 -17.06 -10.36
C GLN A 150 -21.71 -16.32 -11.06
N ARG A 151 -21.47 -15.05 -10.69
CA ARG A 151 -20.54 -14.16 -11.40
C ARG A 151 -19.43 -13.62 -10.48
N PRO A 152 -18.52 -14.47 -9.96
CA PRO A 152 -17.50 -14.04 -9.00
C PRO A 152 -16.55 -12.98 -9.58
N LEU A 153 -16.20 -13.05 -10.87
CA LEU A 153 -15.33 -12.05 -11.50
C LEU A 153 -15.96 -10.66 -11.59
N LEU A 154 -17.28 -10.57 -11.78
CA LEU A 154 -17.98 -9.29 -11.78
C LEU A 154 -17.91 -8.62 -10.41
N VAL A 155 -18.05 -9.39 -9.33
CA VAL A 155 -17.92 -8.86 -7.96
C VAL A 155 -16.51 -8.35 -7.70
N VAL A 156 -15.47 -9.09 -8.13
CA VAL A 156 -14.09 -8.61 -8.04
C VAL A 156 -13.88 -7.33 -8.84
N ALA A 157 -14.40 -7.25 -10.06
CA ALA A 157 -14.29 -6.05 -10.89
C ALA A 157 -14.97 -4.83 -10.24
N LEU A 158 -16.20 -4.99 -9.74
CA LEU A 158 -16.92 -3.92 -9.05
C LEU A 158 -16.22 -3.48 -7.76
N ALA A 159 -15.73 -4.44 -6.96
CA ALA A 159 -14.99 -4.14 -5.74
C ALA A 159 -13.69 -3.37 -6.05
N THR A 160 -12.94 -3.79 -7.07
CA THR A 160 -11.73 -3.09 -7.50
C THR A 160 -12.05 -1.68 -8.00
N THR A 161 -13.10 -1.50 -8.81
CA THR A 161 -13.51 -0.18 -9.29
C THR A 161 -13.90 0.74 -8.14
N ALA A 162 -14.69 0.26 -7.19
CA ALA A 162 -15.05 1.02 -6.00
C ALA A 162 -13.82 1.39 -5.17
N TYR A 163 -12.89 0.44 -4.97
CA TYR A 163 -11.65 0.67 -4.24
C TYR A 163 -10.76 1.72 -4.92
N ALA A 164 -10.59 1.61 -6.24
CA ALA A 164 -9.82 2.56 -7.04
C ALA A 164 -10.45 3.96 -7.01
N ALA A 165 -11.78 4.06 -7.02
CA ALA A 165 -12.48 5.33 -6.86
C ALA A 165 -12.23 5.96 -5.48
N VAL A 166 -12.25 5.18 -4.40
CA VAL A 166 -11.91 5.66 -3.05
C VAL A 166 -10.45 6.14 -3.00
N LEU A 167 -9.51 5.39 -3.56
CA LEU A 167 -8.11 5.79 -3.65
C LEU A 167 -7.93 7.11 -4.42
N ALA A 168 -8.57 7.22 -5.60
CA ALA A 168 -8.50 8.43 -6.41
C ALA A 168 -9.12 9.64 -5.72
N ALA A 169 -10.26 9.45 -5.05
CA ALA A 169 -10.92 10.51 -4.29
C ALA A 169 -10.07 10.96 -3.09
N ALA A 170 -9.48 10.03 -2.34
CA ALA A 170 -8.58 10.34 -1.23
C ALA A 170 -7.33 11.10 -1.71
N PHE A 171 -6.77 10.71 -2.85
CA PHE A 171 -5.63 11.40 -3.44
C PHE A 171 -6.00 12.81 -3.94
N ALA A 172 -7.12 12.96 -4.63
CA ALA A 172 -7.62 14.26 -5.09
C ALA A 172 -7.89 15.22 -3.91
N PHE A 173 -8.48 14.69 -2.83
CA PHE A 173 -8.69 15.44 -1.59
C PHE A 173 -7.37 15.89 -0.96
N ALA A 174 -6.34 15.05 -0.96
CA ALA A 174 -5.02 15.41 -0.45
C ALA A 174 -4.29 16.47 -1.31
N VAL A 175 -4.53 16.47 -2.63
CA VAL A 175 -3.93 17.43 -3.57
C VAL A 175 -4.63 18.79 -3.55
N ALA A 176 -5.93 18.86 -3.27
CA ALA A 176 -6.72 20.08 -3.38
C ALA A 176 -6.11 21.32 -2.68
N PRO A 177 -5.55 21.23 -1.45
CA PRO A 177 -4.92 22.38 -0.78
C PRO A 177 -3.61 22.86 -1.43
N LEU A 178 -2.98 22.06 -2.29
CA LEU A 178 -1.75 22.44 -2.99
C LEU A 178 -2.03 23.25 -4.26
N LEU A 179 -3.30 23.31 -4.69
CA LEU A 179 -3.72 23.96 -5.93
C LEU A 179 -4.36 25.34 -5.70
N GLY A 180 -4.57 25.77 -4.45
CA GLY A 180 -5.26 27.02 -4.10
C GLY A 180 -4.77 27.61 -2.80
#